data_AF-A0A7C2YCW6-F1
#
_entry.id   AF-A0A7C2YCW6-F1
#
_cell.length_a   1.000
_cell.length_b   1.000
_cell.length_c   1.000
_cell.angle_alpha   90.00
_cell.angle_beta   90.00
_cell.angle_gamma   90.00
#
_symmetry.space_group_name_H-M   'P 1'
#
loop_
_entity.id
_entity.type
_entity.pdbx_description
1 polymer ?
#
loop_
_entity_poly.entity_id
_entity_poly.type
_entity_poly.pdbx_seq_one_letter_code
_entity_poly.pdbx_strand_id
1 'polypeptide(L)'
;MRPLATLERELEAFAPQPDAGEAAQWLLAIAEEALEHWVVARGGQPTDETREGFRLLALHRQGARGVPSFNACRESCREIAWHYNMLRMEPDHPDSAGRQRMMALLAKHVVLFITGKIEVEGLGEFCCASRPLRLQASQGGA
;
A
#
# COMPACT_ATOMS: atom_id res chain seq x y z
N MET A 1 0.78 -12.07 -5.58
CA MET A 1 1.09 -10.65 -5.43
C MET A 1 2.25 -10.27 -6.36
N ARG A 2 2.11 -9.19 -7.13
CA ARG A 2 3.14 -8.46 -7.86
C ARG A 2 4.14 -7.84 -6.87
N PRO A 3 5.43 -7.69 -7.22
CA PRO A 3 6.41 -7.06 -6.34
C PRO A 3 6.05 -5.61 -5.98
N LEU A 4 6.33 -5.16 -4.75
CA LEU A 4 6.05 -3.78 -4.30
C LEU A 4 6.67 -2.72 -5.22
N ALA A 5 7.90 -2.92 -5.71
CA ALA A 5 8.55 -2.01 -6.67
C ALA A 5 7.82 -1.93 -8.02
N THR A 6 7.08 -2.98 -8.40
CA THR A 6 6.23 -2.95 -9.59
C THR A 6 4.97 -2.14 -9.33
N LEU A 7 4.32 -2.32 -8.17
CA LEU A 7 3.16 -1.52 -7.76
C LEU A 7 3.50 -0.02 -7.71
N GLU A 8 4.65 0.32 -7.13
CA GLU A 8 5.13 1.71 -7.05
C GLU A 8 5.32 2.31 -8.44
N ARG A 9 5.99 1.60 -9.35
CA ARG A 9 6.22 2.05 -10.73
C ARG A 9 4.92 2.22 -11.51
N GLU A 10 3.97 1.31 -11.34
CA GLU A 10 2.65 1.41 -11.96
C GLU A 10 1.88 2.63 -11.47
N LEU A 11 1.93 2.92 -10.17
CA LEU A 11 1.30 4.12 -9.59
C LEU A 11 2.00 5.41 -10.01
N GLU A 12 3.31 5.41 -10.18
CA GLU A 12 4.06 6.57 -10.70
C GLU A 12 3.65 6.91 -12.15
N ALA A 13 3.40 5.86 -12.96
CA ALA A 13 2.95 6.02 -14.33
C ALA A 13 1.44 6.27 -14.46
N PHE A 14 0.69 6.31 -13.35
CA PHE A 14 -0.76 6.42 -13.41
C PHE A 14 -1.20 7.78 -13.95
N ALA A 15 -2.13 7.73 -14.91
CA ALA A 15 -2.89 8.87 -15.37
C ALA A 15 -4.39 8.57 -15.20
N PRO A 16 -5.25 9.59 -14.99
CA PRO A 16 -6.69 9.37 -14.97
C PRO A 16 -7.19 8.70 -16.25
N GLN A 17 -8.07 7.71 -16.09
CA GLN A 17 -8.65 6.94 -17.16
C GLN A 17 -10.07 7.44 -17.49
N PRO A 18 -10.55 7.21 -18.73
CA PRO A 18 -11.93 7.49 -19.12
C PRO A 18 -12.95 6.71 -18.27
N ASP A 19 -12.70 5.42 -18.02
CA ASP A 19 -13.51 4.63 -17.08
C ASP A 19 -13.01 4.85 -15.65
N ALA A 20 -13.67 5.77 -14.95
CA ALA A 20 -13.36 6.13 -13.58
C ALA A 20 -13.60 4.97 -12.59
N GLY A 21 -14.57 4.10 -12.86
CA GLY A 21 -14.92 2.97 -12.02
C GLY A 21 -13.88 1.84 -12.12
N GLU A 22 -13.42 1.56 -13.33
CA GLU A 22 -12.32 0.60 -13.57
C GLU A 22 -11.01 1.10 -12.95
N ALA A 23 -10.68 2.38 -13.14
CA ALA A 23 -9.51 2.99 -12.50
C ALA A 23 -9.57 2.88 -10.97
N ALA A 24 -10.73 3.16 -10.37
CA ALA A 24 -10.92 3.03 -8.93
C ALA A 24 -10.72 1.59 -8.44
N GLN A 25 -11.24 0.60 -9.17
CA GLN A 25 -11.08 -0.82 -8.84
C GLN A 25 -9.61 -1.25 -8.90
N TRP A 26 -8.89 -0.83 -9.93
CA TRP A 26 -7.47 -1.11 -10.07
C TRP A 26 -6.64 -0.46 -8.94
N LEU A 27 -6.90 0.80 -8.60
CA LEU A 27 -6.23 1.51 -7.51
C LEU A 27 -6.50 0.88 -6.13
N LEU A 28 -7.74 0.46 -5.88
CA LEU A 28 -8.11 -0.26 -4.66
C LEU A 28 -7.33 -1.59 -4.57
N ALA A 29 -7.29 -2.35 -5.67
CA ALA A 29 -6.57 -3.63 -5.71
C ALA A 29 -5.07 -3.48 -5.42
N ILE A 30 -4.43 -2.42 -5.94
CA ILE A 30 -3.02 -2.13 -5.61
C ILE A 30 -2.83 -1.88 -4.11
N ALA A 31 -3.71 -1.09 -3.49
CA ALA A 31 -3.60 -0.79 -2.07
C ALA A 31 -3.84 -2.04 -1.20
N GLU A 32 -4.76 -2.93 -1.61
CA GLU A 32 -4.97 -4.22 -0.95
C GLU A 32 -3.73 -5.11 -1.08
N GLU A 33 -3.19 -5.26 -2.29
CA GLU A 33 -2.00 -6.06 -2.55
C GLU A 33 -0.78 -5.58 -1.75
N ALA A 34 -0.62 -4.27 -1.58
CA ALA A 34 0.39 -3.71 -0.69
C ALA A 34 0.21 -4.19 0.76
N LEU A 35 -1.02 -4.20 1.30
CA LEU A 35 -1.27 -4.70 2.65
C LEU A 35 -1.09 -6.23 2.77
N GLU A 36 -1.37 -6.98 1.70
CA GLU A 36 -1.10 -8.42 1.66
C GLU A 36 0.39 -8.71 1.82
N HIS A 37 1.28 -7.94 1.18
CA HIS A 37 2.73 -8.08 1.35
C HIS A 37 3.13 -7.98 2.82
N TRP A 38 2.55 -7.02 3.54
CA TRP A 38 2.83 -6.87 4.97
C TRP A 38 2.38 -8.08 5.79
N VAL A 39 1.16 -8.59 5.53
CA VAL A 39 0.65 -9.75 6.26
C VAL A 39 1.50 -10.99 5.97
N VAL A 40 1.84 -11.24 4.71
CA VAL A 40 2.65 -12.39 4.29
C VAL A 40 4.09 -12.28 4.82
N ALA A 41 4.70 -11.09 4.78
CA ALA A 41 6.04 -10.86 5.31
C ALA A 41 6.15 -11.18 6.81
N ARG A 42 5.04 -11.07 7.54
CA ARG A 42 4.92 -11.45 8.95
C ARG A 42 4.45 -12.89 9.18
N GLY A 43 4.44 -13.72 8.15
CA GLY A 43 4.02 -15.12 8.21
C GLY A 43 2.51 -15.35 8.34
N GLY A 44 1.70 -14.30 8.12
CA GLY A 44 0.25 -14.40 8.14
C GLY A 44 -0.34 -14.78 6.78
N GLN A 45 -1.60 -15.23 6.80
CA GLN A 45 -2.43 -15.36 5.61
C GLN A 45 -3.30 -14.10 5.47
N PRO A 46 -3.28 -13.38 4.35
CA PRO A 46 -4.16 -12.23 4.13
C PRO A 46 -5.63 -12.60 4.29
N THR A 47 -6.38 -11.76 4.98
CA THR A 47 -7.82 -11.98 5.18
C THR A 47 -8.62 -11.75 3.90
N ASP A 48 -9.67 -12.55 3.71
CA ASP A 48 -10.72 -12.33 2.70
C ASP A 48 -11.96 -11.67 3.31
N GLU A 49 -11.93 -11.33 4.60
CA GLU A 49 -13.01 -10.60 5.25
C GLU A 49 -13.12 -9.18 4.70
N THR A 50 -14.29 -8.57 4.92
CA THR A 50 -14.50 -7.15 4.66
C THR A 50 -14.80 -6.42 5.96
N ARG A 51 -14.43 -5.14 6.01
CA ARG A 51 -14.82 -4.22 7.07
C ARG A 51 -15.36 -2.97 6.44
N GLU A 52 -16.56 -2.56 6.86
CA GLU A 52 -17.27 -1.42 6.24
C GLU A 52 -17.44 -1.61 4.71
N GLY A 53 -17.53 -2.86 4.25
CA GLY A 53 -17.65 -3.21 2.83
C GLY A 53 -16.34 -3.33 2.05
N PHE A 54 -15.19 -3.05 2.68
CA PHE A 54 -13.88 -3.09 2.01
C PHE A 54 -12.95 -4.13 2.63
N ARG A 55 -12.32 -4.94 1.78
CA ARG A 55 -11.27 -5.86 2.20
C ARG A 55 -9.99 -5.11 2.59
N LEU A 56 -9.66 -4.02 1.91
CA LEU A 56 -8.61 -3.06 2.31
C LEU A 56 -8.65 -2.71 3.81
N LEU A 57 -9.83 -2.39 4.35
CA LEU A 57 -9.98 -2.01 5.76
C LEU A 57 -9.84 -3.20 6.72
N ALA A 58 -10.21 -4.40 6.28
CA ALA A 58 -9.99 -5.64 7.04
C ALA A 58 -8.50 -6.01 7.07
N LEU A 59 -7.81 -5.94 5.93
CA LEU A 59 -6.37 -6.14 5.81
C LEU A 59 -5.59 -5.15 6.67
N HIS A 60 -5.94 -3.86 6.64
CA HIS A 60 -5.31 -2.86 7.51
C HIS A 60 -5.48 -3.22 8.99
N ARG A 61 -6.72 -3.57 9.39
CA ARG A 61 -6.99 -4.00 10.77
C ARG A 61 -6.18 -5.23 11.16
N GLN A 62 -6.02 -6.20 10.27
CA GLN A 62 -5.19 -7.38 10.50
C GLN A 62 -3.72 -6.97 10.68
N GLY A 63 -3.18 -6.17 9.75
CA GLY A 63 -1.81 -5.69 9.75
C GLY A 63 -1.43 -4.86 10.97
N ALA A 64 -2.38 -4.10 11.53
CA ALA A 64 -2.18 -3.27 12.71
C ALA A 64 -2.14 -4.04 14.04
N ARG A 65 -2.52 -5.32 14.07
CA ARG A 65 -2.54 -6.10 15.32
C ARG A 65 -1.13 -6.22 15.89
N GLY A 66 -0.96 -5.70 17.11
CA GLY A 66 0.32 -5.72 17.83
C GLY A 66 1.38 -4.77 17.28
N VAL A 67 1.06 -3.89 16.32
CA VAL A 67 2.02 -2.95 15.71
C VAL A 67 1.40 -1.54 15.68
N PRO A 68 1.53 -0.75 16.77
CA PRO A 68 0.92 0.58 16.86
C PRO A 68 1.31 1.54 15.72
N SER A 69 2.57 1.48 15.25
CA SER A 69 3.06 2.31 14.15
C SER A 69 2.32 2.06 12.84
N PHE A 70 1.73 0.86 12.66
CA PHE A 70 1.03 0.49 11.43
C PHE A 70 -0.27 1.28 11.25
N ASN A 71 -0.87 1.77 12.35
CA ASN A 71 -2.09 2.57 12.30
C ASN A 71 -1.89 3.94 11.61
N ALA A 72 -0.64 4.33 11.30
CA ALA A 72 -0.33 5.55 10.58
C ALA A 72 -0.91 5.59 9.16
N CYS A 73 -1.14 4.44 8.51
CA CYS A 73 -1.77 4.40 7.18
C CYS A 73 -3.30 4.21 7.21
N ARG A 74 -3.92 4.20 8.40
CA ARG A 74 -5.37 3.98 8.57
C ARG A 74 -6.20 4.98 7.78
N GLU A 75 -5.88 6.27 7.88
CA GLU A 75 -6.68 7.31 7.24
C GLU A 75 -6.53 7.27 5.72
N SER A 76 -5.33 6.97 5.20
CA SER A 76 -5.16 6.74 3.76
C SER A 76 -6.01 5.56 3.27
N CYS A 77 -6.11 4.47 4.03
CA CYS A 77 -6.99 3.35 3.66
C CYS A 77 -8.47 3.77 3.62
N ARG A 78 -8.92 4.61 4.57
CA ARG A 78 -10.30 5.13 4.61
C ARG A 78 -10.59 6.11 3.47
N GLU A 79 -9.64 6.97 3.14
CA GLU A 79 -9.78 7.91 2.03
C GLU A 79 -9.78 7.19 0.67
N ILE A 80 -9.01 6.13 0.50
CA ILE A 80 -9.07 5.26 -0.70
C ILE A 80 -10.49 4.68 -0.85
N ALA A 81 -11.07 4.14 0.22
CA ALA A 81 -12.44 3.63 0.21
C ALA A 81 -13.47 4.72 -0.13
N TRP A 82 -13.27 5.95 0.36
CA TRP A 82 -14.11 7.09 0.02
C TRP A 82 -14.02 7.47 -1.47
N HIS A 83 -12.79 7.62 -2.01
CA HIS A 83 -12.58 7.93 -3.42
C HIS A 83 -13.13 6.83 -4.33
N TYR A 84 -12.96 5.56 -3.95
CA TYR A 84 -13.54 4.42 -4.66
C TYR A 84 -15.06 4.58 -4.81
N ASN A 85 -15.76 4.85 -3.70
CA ASN A 85 -17.21 5.03 -3.73
C ASN A 85 -17.62 6.19 -4.63
N MET A 86 -16.93 7.34 -4.53
CA MET A 86 -17.21 8.50 -5.37
C MET A 86 -17.03 8.22 -6.86
N LEU A 87 -15.95 7.52 -7.23
CA LEU A 87 -15.66 7.18 -8.62
C LEU A 87 -16.60 6.11 -9.18
N ARG A 88 -17.14 5.23 -8.32
CA ARG A 88 -18.12 4.20 -8.70
C ARG A 88 -19.55 4.70 -8.78
N MET A 89 -19.93 5.62 -7.90
CA MET A 89 -21.29 6.15 -7.79
C MET A 89 -21.53 7.32 -8.75
N GLU A 90 -20.51 8.15 -8.99
CA GLU A 90 -20.59 9.33 -9.85
C GLU A 90 -19.42 9.36 -10.85
N PRO A 91 -19.31 8.36 -11.76
CA PRO A 91 -18.17 8.25 -12.67
C PRO A 91 -18.02 9.47 -13.60
N ASP A 92 -19.13 10.10 -13.98
CA ASP A 92 -19.17 11.25 -14.90
C ASP A 92 -19.04 12.61 -14.18
N HIS A 93 -18.75 12.62 -12.87
CA HIS A 93 -18.57 13.87 -12.14
C HIS A 93 -17.40 14.69 -12.73
N PRO A 94 -17.50 16.02 -12.86
CA PRO A 94 -16.43 16.86 -13.42
C PRO A 94 -15.06 16.65 -12.75
N ASP A 95 -15.06 16.39 -11.44
CA ASP A 95 -13.85 16.14 -10.64
C ASP A 95 -13.34 14.68 -10.68
N SER A 96 -13.92 13.78 -11.46
CA SER A 96 -13.53 12.36 -11.50
C SER A 96 -12.03 12.18 -11.78
N ALA A 97 -11.47 12.96 -12.71
CA ALA A 97 -10.03 12.90 -12.99
C ALA A 97 -9.18 13.32 -11.77
N GLY A 98 -9.61 14.33 -11.02
CA GLY A 98 -8.95 14.76 -9.78
C GLY A 98 -9.05 13.72 -8.67
N ARG A 99 -10.24 13.13 -8.50
CA ARG A 99 -10.51 12.04 -7.54
C ARG A 99 -9.62 10.81 -7.83
N GLN A 100 -9.45 10.44 -9.11
CA GLN A 100 -8.54 9.36 -9.51
C GLN A 100 -7.08 9.66 -9.14
N ARG A 101 -6.59 10.88 -9.42
CA ARG A 101 -5.20 11.27 -9.04
C ARG A 101 -4.99 11.20 -7.54
N MET A 102 -5.95 11.68 -6.75
CA MET A 102 -5.83 11.59 -5.29
C MET A 102 -5.84 10.14 -4.81
N MET A 103 -6.75 9.31 -5.31
CA MET A 103 -6.77 7.90 -4.96
C MET A 103 -5.44 7.20 -5.31
N ALA A 104 -4.81 7.55 -6.44
CA ALA A 104 -3.49 7.04 -6.82
C ALA A 104 -2.37 7.51 -5.87
N LEU A 105 -2.38 8.77 -5.44
CA LEU A 105 -1.42 9.28 -4.45
C LEU A 105 -1.57 8.58 -3.10
N LEU A 106 -2.81 8.30 -2.66
CA LEU A 106 -3.08 7.56 -1.43
C LEU A 106 -2.64 6.09 -1.54
N ALA A 107 -2.93 5.42 -2.66
CA ALA A 107 -2.44 4.07 -2.92
C ALA A 107 -0.90 4.03 -2.93
N LYS A 108 -0.24 5.03 -3.52
CA LYS A 108 1.22 5.18 -3.50
C LYS A 108 1.75 5.38 -2.10
N HIS A 109 1.10 6.20 -1.28
CA HIS A 109 1.45 6.34 0.13
C HIS A 109 1.38 4.99 0.85
N VAL A 110 0.32 4.20 0.65
CA VAL A 110 0.21 2.86 1.24
C VAL A 110 1.36 1.96 0.78
N VAL A 111 1.66 1.89 -0.53
CA VAL A 111 2.77 1.10 -1.06
C VAL A 111 4.11 1.50 -0.44
N LEU A 112 4.45 2.79 -0.44
CA LEU A 112 5.71 3.29 0.14
C LEU A 112 5.79 3.04 1.64
N PHE A 113 4.69 3.22 2.36
CA PHE A 113 4.60 2.94 3.79
C PHE A 113 4.89 1.46 4.08
N ILE A 114 4.29 0.54 3.31
CA ILE A 114 4.52 -0.90 3.50
C ILE A 114 5.95 -1.29 3.14
N THR A 115 6.50 -0.78 2.03
CA THR A 115 7.91 -1.00 1.67
C THR A 115 8.83 -0.58 2.81
N GLY A 116 8.68 0.64 3.33
CA GLY A 116 9.49 1.13 4.45
C GLY A 116 9.29 0.32 5.74
N LYS A 117 8.07 -0.14 6.02
CA LYS A 117 7.78 -1.00 7.18
C LYS A 117 8.48 -2.36 7.09
N ILE A 118 8.43 -2.98 5.92
CA ILE A 118 9.11 -4.24 5.64
C ILE A 118 10.63 -4.08 5.76
N GLU A 119 11.19 -2.97 5.26
CA GLU A 119 12.61 -2.62 5.40
C GLU A 119 13.03 -2.47 6.87
N VAL A 120 12.29 -1.69 7.65
CA VAL A 120 12.59 -1.41 9.05
C VAL A 120 12.54 -2.68 9.91
N GLU A 121 11.62 -3.61 9.62
CA GLU A 121 11.52 -4.87 10.35
C GLU A 121 12.42 -5.98 9.79
N GLY A 122 13.21 -5.69 8.75
CA GLY A 122 14.12 -6.65 8.13
C GLY A 122 13.39 -7.84 7.47
N LEU A 123 12.14 -7.64 7.06
CA LEU A 123 11.26 -8.69 6.54
C LEU A 123 11.35 -8.82 5.02
N GLY A 124 12.50 -9.27 4.49
CA GLY A 124 12.65 -9.53 3.06
C GLY A 124 14.11 -9.55 2.59
N GLU A 125 14.32 -9.82 1.30
CA GLU A 125 15.65 -9.78 0.70
C GLU A 125 15.98 -8.36 0.21
N PHE A 126 16.62 -7.58 1.09
CA PHE A 126 17.12 -6.27 0.73
C PHE A 126 18.50 -6.40 0.09
N CYS A 127 18.63 -5.96 -1.16
CA CYS A 127 19.91 -5.84 -1.84
C CYS A 127 20.71 -4.67 -1.23
N CYS A 128 21.26 -4.87 -0.04
CA CYS A 128 22.07 -3.87 0.63
C CYS A 128 23.45 -3.75 -0.04
N ALA A 129 23.63 -2.78 -0.94
CA ALA A 129 24.96 -2.25 -1.29
C ALA A 129 25.72 -1.72 -0.05
N SER A 130 25.02 -1.46 1.05
CA SER A 130 25.52 -1.01 2.35
C SER A 130 25.87 -2.15 3.34
N ARG A 131 25.77 -3.43 2.94
CA ARG A 131 26.19 -4.58 3.77
C ARG A 131 27.66 -4.50 4.24
N PRO A 132 28.63 -4.00 3.43
CA PRO A 132 30.03 -3.89 3.87
C PRO A 132 30.25 -2.88 5.00
N LEU A 133 29.48 -1.78 5.02
CA LEU A 133 29.67 -0.68 5.98
C LEU A 133 29.26 -1.09 7.41
N ARG A 134 28.22 -1.91 7.55
CA ARG A 134 27.78 -2.44 8.85
C ARG A 134 28.74 -3.49 9.41
N LEU A 135 29.36 -4.29 8.55
CA LEU A 135 30.35 -5.30 8.96
C LEU A 135 31.70 -4.68 9.36
N GLN A 136 32.13 -3.60 8.68
CA GLN A 136 33.35 -2.87 9.05
C GLN A 136 33.22 -2.14 10.39
N ALA A 137 32.06 -1.56 10.70
CA ALA A 137 31.81 -0.92 11.98
C ALA A 137 31.90 -1.91 13.18
N SER A 138 31.60 -3.19 12.96
CA SER A 138 31.74 -4.25 13.99
C SER A 138 33.14 -4.85 14.13
N GLN A 139 34.07 -4.53 13.21
CA GLN A 139 35.44 -5.09 13.22
C GLN A 139 36.51 -4.06 13.64
N GLY A 140 36.15 -2.80 13.87
CA GLY A 140 37.06 -1.73 14.27
C GLY A 140 37.16 -1.46 15.78
N GLY A 141 36.61 -2.34 16.62
CA GLY A 141 36.66 -2.24 18.08
C GLY A 141 37.58 -3.29 18.69
N ALA A 142 38.89 -3.15 18.49
CA ALA A 142 39.94 -3.81 19.26
C ALA A 142 41.10 -2.84 19.46
#